data_AF-A0AAN2C838-F1
#
_entry.id   AF-A0AAN2C838-F1
#
_cell.length_a   1.000
_cell.length_b   1.000
_cell.length_c   1.000
_cell.angle_alpha   90.00
_cell.angle_beta   90.00
_cell.angle_gamma   90.00
#
_symmetry.space_group_name_H-M   'P 1'
#
loop_
_entity.id
_entity.type
_entity.pdbx_description
1 polymer ?
#
loop_
_entity_poly.entity_id
_entity_poly.type
_entity_poly.pdbx_seq_one_letter_code
_entity_poly.pdbx_strand_id
1 'polypeptide(L)'
;MPRLNDFGEAFLEHGYQLPGATRNRVFPLATKINLAYTSEPDPSGLPKATVDEVEVFLAGTPSSRTNYFVEQYLVDGGRPGATRDAWIAQRLSGEGARVPVYLQAGAFTLPVPVEPETFRETSQHYAVFDQVVGSNPFNFFDPKSGVLLRAGRNDAGLQVQAAVLQGHDKQSGLATVGADTMASAAQTFGPLTLSLYRYDGRRPDGLGTNRFWRQGFGIVAGDARWTSETVLQTGHDGSIDGGGTPGSSSGGFTQLRYELNRRVFAVARYEGTNDPVNGIARDFVGTLGYRMTRNSRLTVEDVVQHVPWTKHTLNTQYLVAY
;
A
#
# COMPACT_ATOMS: atom_id res chain seq x y z
N MET A 1 -14.23 9.96 -0.57
CA MET A 1 -13.79 8.54 -0.52
C MET A 1 -13.36 8.16 0.87
N PRO A 2 -13.47 6.88 1.27
CA PRO A 2 -13.10 6.36 2.60
C PRO A 2 -11.69 6.74 3.09
N ARG A 3 -10.86 7.34 2.23
CA ARG A 3 -9.46 7.63 2.46
C ARG A 3 -9.02 9.00 1.88
N LEU A 4 -9.92 9.82 1.34
CA LEU A 4 -9.54 11.11 0.69
C LEU A 4 -10.07 12.36 1.42
N ASN A 5 -10.74 12.17 2.55
CA ASN A 5 -11.25 13.24 3.39
C ASN A 5 -11.54 12.73 4.81
N ASP A 6 -11.71 13.66 5.75
CA ASP A 6 -12.03 13.39 7.16
C ASP A 6 -13.23 12.46 7.32
N PHE A 7 -14.22 12.58 6.42
CA PHE A 7 -15.38 11.68 6.41
C PHE A 7 -14.97 10.23 6.11
N GLY A 8 -14.03 10.03 5.21
CA GLY A 8 -13.55 8.72 4.85
C GLY A 8 -12.79 8.05 5.99
N GLU A 9 -11.85 8.77 6.60
CA GLU A 9 -11.11 8.28 7.76
C GLU A 9 -12.07 7.93 8.90
N ALA A 10 -13.01 8.83 9.21
CA ALA A 10 -14.07 8.54 10.16
C ALA A 10 -14.93 7.33 9.74
N PHE A 11 -15.24 7.16 8.47
CA PHE A 11 -15.99 6.01 7.95
C PHE A 11 -15.22 4.71 8.16
N LEU A 12 -13.91 4.69 7.90
CA LEU A 12 -13.02 3.55 8.16
C LEU A 12 -12.88 3.24 9.65
N GLU A 13 -12.69 4.27 10.48
CA GLU A 13 -12.60 4.15 11.95
C GLU A 13 -13.87 3.56 12.57
N HIS A 14 -15.03 3.88 12.00
CA HIS A 14 -16.33 3.34 12.43
C HIS A 14 -16.70 2.03 11.73
N GLY A 15 -15.73 1.35 11.10
CA GLY A 15 -15.92 0.04 10.47
C GLY A 15 -16.81 0.10 9.23
N TYR A 16 -16.76 1.18 8.48
CA TYR A 16 -17.59 1.49 7.32
C TYR A 16 -19.07 1.64 7.67
N GLN A 17 -19.37 2.24 8.82
CA GLN A 17 -20.71 2.67 9.22
C GLN A 17 -20.92 4.15 8.91
N LEU A 18 -21.98 4.46 8.15
CA LEU A 18 -22.40 5.84 7.92
C LEU A 18 -23.04 6.39 9.21
N PRO A 19 -22.57 7.52 9.76
CA PRO A 19 -23.19 8.14 10.91
C PRO A 19 -24.68 8.45 10.64
N GLY A 20 -25.58 7.94 11.48
CA GLY A 20 -27.02 8.15 11.36
C GLY A 20 -27.75 7.27 10.34
N ALA A 21 -27.05 6.43 9.56
CA ALA A 21 -27.70 5.46 8.70
C ALA A 21 -28.18 4.24 9.51
N THR A 22 -29.38 3.76 9.23
CA THR A 22 -29.86 2.50 9.81
C THR A 22 -29.03 1.33 9.27
N ARG A 23 -28.52 0.49 10.19
CA ARG A 23 -27.85 -0.77 9.84
C ARG A 23 -28.77 -1.56 8.90
N ASN A 24 -28.23 -2.03 7.76
CA ASN A 24 -28.85 -2.92 6.76
C ASN A 24 -29.51 -2.31 5.51
N ARG A 25 -29.36 -1.01 5.16
CA ARG A 25 -30.02 -0.47 3.95
C ARG A 25 -29.21 0.49 3.07
N VAL A 26 -27.93 0.73 3.36
CA VAL A 26 -27.10 1.63 2.53
C VAL A 26 -25.85 0.90 2.07
N PHE A 27 -25.63 0.92 0.76
CA PHE A 27 -24.47 0.38 0.07
C PHE A 27 -23.65 1.55 -0.48
N PRO A 28 -22.76 2.16 0.32
CA PRO A 28 -21.95 3.27 -0.16
C PRO A 28 -21.02 2.78 -1.26
N LEU A 29 -21.22 3.34 -2.44
CA LEU A 29 -20.36 3.18 -3.60
C LEU A 29 -19.59 4.48 -3.77
N ALA A 30 -18.27 4.39 -3.93
CA ALA A 30 -17.44 5.51 -4.29
C ALA A 30 -16.60 5.18 -5.52
N THR A 31 -16.27 6.19 -6.32
CA THR A 31 -15.46 6.03 -7.53
C THR A 31 -14.30 7.01 -7.57
N LYS A 32 -13.13 6.57 -8.00
CA LYS A 32 -11.94 7.41 -8.21
C LYS A 32 -11.53 7.26 -9.66
N ILE A 33 -11.20 8.37 -10.28
CA ILE A 33 -10.69 8.43 -11.63
C ILE A 33 -9.40 9.23 -11.56
N ASN A 34 -8.31 8.65 -12.08
CA ASN A 34 -7.03 9.30 -12.23
C ASN A 34 -6.67 9.39 -13.71
N LEU A 35 -6.38 10.59 -14.19
CA LEU A 35 -5.76 10.81 -15.50
C LEU A 35 -4.29 11.12 -15.25
N ALA A 36 -3.38 10.39 -15.88
CA ALA A 36 -1.95 10.62 -15.72
C ALA A 36 -1.30 10.99 -17.05
N TYR A 37 -0.31 11.87 -16.96
CA TYR A 37 0.71 12.09 -17.97
C TYR A 37 2.07 11.73 -17.39
N THR A 38 2.91 11.07 -18.17
CA THR A 38 4.34 10.88 -17.88
C THR A 38 5.19 11.24 -19.09
N SER A 39 6.33 11.90 -18.85
CA SER A 39 7.32 12.13 -19.90
C SER A 39 8.06 10.86 -20.30
N GLU A 40 8.05 9.85 -19.44
CA GLU A 40 8.71 8.56 -19.65
C GLU A 40 8.03 7.75 -20.76
N PRO A 41 8.78 7.19 -21.72
CA PRO A 41 8.21 6.26 -22.68
C PRO A 41 7.75 4.98 -21.96
N ASP A 42 6.47 4.63 -22.12
CA ASP A 42 5.98 3.35 -21.63
C ASP A 42 6.55 2.18 -22.46
N PRO A 43 7.15 1.16 -21.84
CA PRO A 43 7.80 0.06 -22.56
C PRO A 43 6.83 -0.84 -23.33
N SER A 44 5.52 -0.77 -23.05
CA SER A 44 4.49 -1.50 -23.79
C SER A 44 3.83 -0.69 -24.90
N GLY A 45 4.22 0.59 -25.06
CA GLY A 45 3.70 1.49 -26.09
C GLY A 45 2.42 2.22 -25.70
N LEU A 46 2.08 2.32 -24.42
CA LEU A 46 0.98 3.19 -24.00
C LEU A 46 1.28 4.66 -24.34
N PRO A 47 0.25 5.46 -24.68
CA PRO A 47 0.42 6.90 -24.86
C PRO A 47 0.96 7.55 -23.58
N LYS A 48 1.67 8.67 -23.70
CA LYS A 48 2.17 9.43 -22.55
C LYS A 48 1.09 9.94 -21.61
N ALA A 49 -0.14 10.12 -22.12
CA ALA A 49 -1.30 10.50 -21.34
C ALA A 49 -2.34 9.39 -21.39
N THR A 50 -2.75 8.88 -20.24
CA THR A 50 -3.68 7.76 -20.10
C THR A 50 -4.76 8.07 -19.08
N VAL A 51 -5.87 7.33 -19.17
CA VAL A 51 -6.70 7.08 -17.99
C VAL A 51 -5.91 6.08 -17.17
N ASP A 52 -5.28 6.55 -16.10
CA ASP A 52 -4.34 5.77 -15.31
C ASP A 52 -5.10 4.78 -14.44
N GLU A 53 -6.04 5.29 -13.65
CA GLU A 53 -6.83 4.49 -12.71
C GLU A 53 -8.31 4.83 -12.84
N VAL A 54 -9.15 3.78 -12.78
CA VAL A 54 -10.58 3.92 -12.50
C VAL A 54 -10.92 2.89 -11.44
N GLU A 55 -11.19 3.35 -10.22
CA GLU A 55 -11.43 2.50 -9.08
C GLU A 55 -12.87 2.62 -8.60
N VAL A 56 -13.40 1.49 -8.15
CA VAL A 56 -14.72 1.38 -7.54
C VAL A 56 -14.56 0.80 -6.15
N PHE A 57 -15.13 1.50 -5.18
CA PHE A 57 -15.07 1.16 -3.77
C PHE A 57 -16.46 0.85 -3.26
N LEU A 58 -16.59 -0.27 -2.58
CA LEU A 58 -17.82 -0.68 -1.92
C LEU A 58 -17.47 -1.18 -0.52
N ALA A 59 -18.15 -0.67 0.50
CA ALA A 59 -17.94 -1.11 1.87
C ALA A 59 -19.24 -1.11 2.67
N GLY A 60 -19.32 -1.89 3.74
CA GLY A 60 -20.46 -1.81 4.63
C GLY A 60 -20.47 -2.82 5.76
N THR A 61 -21.53 -2.80 6.57
CA THR A 61 -21.71 -3.65 7.75
C THR A 61 -23.03 -4.41 7.73
N PRO A 62 -23.08 -5.66 7.25
CA PRO A 62 -24.31 -6.46 7.25
C PRO A 62 -24.79 -6.87 8.65
N SER A 63 -23.94 -6.75 9.67
CA SER A 63 -24.32 -6.99 11.07
C SER A 63 -23.52 -6.08 12.02
N SER A 64 -23.80 -6.12 13.33
CA SER A 64 -23.00 -5.37 14.31
C SER A 64 -21.57 -5.91 14.49
N ARG A 65 -21.30 -7.11 13.96
CA ARG A 65 -20.02 -7.80 14.10
C ARG A 65 -19.36 -8.12 12.77
N THR A 66 -19.96 -7.72 11.64
CA THR A 66 -19.47 -8.09 10.32
C THR A 66 -19.38 -6.86 9.44
N ASN A 67 -18.24 -6.70 8.77
CA ASN A 67 -18.01 -5.68 7.77
C ASN A 67 -17.36 -6.30 6.53
N TYR A 68 -17.49 -5.64 5.40
CA TYR A 68 -16.86 -6.04 4.15
C TYR A 68 -16.32 -4.82 3.43
N PHE A 69 -15.36 -5.05 2.55
CA PHE A 69 -14.76 -4.03 1.70
C PHE A 69 -14.36 -4.65 0.36
N VAL A 70 -14.60 -3.88 -0.70
CA VAL A 70 -14.20 -4.19 -2.06
C VAL A 70 -13.60 -2.94 -2.68
N GLU A 71 -12.40 -3.07 -3.22
CA GLU A 71 -11.70 -2.11 -4.06
C GLU A 71 -11.34 -2.79 -5.38
N GLN A 72 -11.98 -2.32 -6.44
CA GLN A 72 -11.85 -2.87 -7.79
C GLN A 72 -11.29 -1.82 -8.73
N TYR A 73 -10.18 -2.13 -9.38
CA TYR A 73 -9.63 -1.32 -10.47
C TYR A 73 -10.30 -1.79 -11.76
N LEU A 74 -11.10 -0.93 -12.39
CA LEU A 74 -11.59 -1.13 -13.75
C LEU A 74 -10.49 -0.82 -14.76
N VAL A 75 -9.68 0.20 -14.46
CA VAL A 75 -8.46 0.58 -15.18
C VAL A 75 -7.33 0.72 -14.17
N ASP A 76 -6.15 0.22 -14.52
CA ASP A 76 -4.93 0.27 -13.73
C ASP A 76 -3.73 0.45 -14.67
N GLY A 77 -2.95 1.52 -14.50
CA GLY A 77 -1.85 1.91 -15.39
C GLY A 77 -2.26 2.03 -16.86
N GLY A 78 -3.48 2.46 -17.17
CA GLY A 78 -3.99 2.51 -18.56
C GLY A 78 -4.39 1.17 -19.17
N ARG A 79 -4.43 0.09 -18.37
CA ARG A 79 -4.77 -1.27 -18.80
C ARG A 79 -6.00 -1.79 -18.03
N PRO A 80 -6.61 -2.93 -18.45
CA PRO A 80 -7.65 -3.56 -17.65
C PRO A 80 -7.15 -3.84 -16.23
N GLY A 81 -7.86 -3.32 -15.24
CA GLY A 81 -7.46 -3.44 -13.84
C GLY A 81 -7.83 -4.79 -13.21
N ALA A 82 -7.43 -4.97 -11.95
CA ALA A 82 -7.71 -6.15 -11.14
C ALA A 82 -8.36 -5.78 -9.80
N THR A 83 -8.94 -6.77 -9.11
CA THR A 83 -9.43 -6.59 -7.74
C THR A 83 -8.24 -6.43 -6.80
N ARG A 84 -8.14 -5.31 -6.08
CA ARG A 84 -7.05 -5.05 -5.11
C ARG A 84 -7.41 -5.49 -3.70
N ASP A 85 -8.64 -5.23 -3.27
CA ASP A 85 -9.13 -5.69 -1.97
C ASP A 85 -10.53 -6.24 -2.15
N ALA A 86 -10.79 -7.43 -1.59
CA ALA A 86 -12.12 -8.02 -1.54
C ALA A 86 -12.17 -8.98 -0.36
N TRP A 87 -12.71 -8.51 0.75
CA TRP A 87 -12.68 -9.26 2.00
C TRP A 87 -13.92 -9.01 2.86
N ILE A 88 -14.14 -9.96 3.78
CA ILE A 88 -15.09 -9.85 4.87
C ILE A 88 -14.33 -9.97 6.19
N ALA A 89 -14.75 -9.21 7.20
CA ALA A 89 -14.21 -9.30 8.53
C ALA A 89 -15.30 -9.47 9.58
N GLN A 90 -14.98 -10.25 10.61
CA GLN A 90 -15.82 -10.55 11.75
C GLN A 90 -15.14 -10.09 13.03
N ARG A 91 -15.85 -9.32 13.84
CA ARG A 91 -15.44 -8.95 15.20
C ARG A 91 -15.63 -10.15 16.12
N LEU A 92 -14.53 -10.67 16.68
CA LEU A 92 -14.52 -11.78 17.62
C LEU A 92 -14.71 -11.32 19.07
N SER A 93 -14.22 -10.12 19.41
CA SER A 93 -14.39 -9.51 20.73
C SER A 93 -15.82 -8.95 20.93
N GLY A 94 -16.26 -8.80 22.18
CA GLY A 94 -17.50 -8.11 22.51
C GLY A 94 -17.58 -6.66 22.01
N GLU A 95 -18.79 -6.13 21.88
CA GLU A 95 -19.01 -4.70 21.63
C GLU A 95 -18.44 -3.90 22.81
N GLY A 96 -17.72 -2.81 22.53
CA GLY A 96 -17.08 -1.99 23.57
C GLY A 96 -15.83 -2.58 24.24
N ALA A 97 -15.33 -3.75 23.80
CA ALA A 97 -14.08 -4.32 24.29
C ALA A 97 -12.91 -3.32 24.15
N ARG A 98 -12.12 -3.16 25.22
CA ARG A 98 -10.94 -2.26 25.24
C ARG A 98 -9.92 -2.60 24.15
N VAL A 99 -9.73 -3.90 23.91
CA VAL A 99 -8.91 -4.43 22.82
C VAL A 99 -9.85 -5.15 21.87
N PRO A 100 -10.29 -4.51 20.79
CA PRO A 100 -11.14 -5.17 19.82
C PRO A 100 -10.33 -6.19 19.02
N VAL A 101 -10.94 -7.31 18.67
CA VAL A 101 -10.34 -8.39 17.88
C VAL A 101 -11.19 -8.67 16.66
N TYR A 102 -10.56 -8.72 15.49
CA TYR A 102 -11.18 -8.95 14.20
C TYR A 102 -10.48 -10.09 13.46
N LEU A 103 -11.26 -10.92 12.80
CA LEU A 103 -10.81 -11.92 11.85
C LEU A 103 -11.28 -11.52 10.45
N GLN A 104 -10.35 -11.30 9.53
CA GLN A 104 -10.62 -10.94 8.15
C GLN A 104 -10.23 -12.11 7.23
N ALA A 105 -11.04 -12.36 6.20
CA ALA A 105 -10.76 -13.37 5.19
C ALA A 105 -11.11 -12.83 3.79
N GLY A 106 -10.26 -13.13 2.81
CA GLY A 106 -10.41 -12.67 1.43
C GLY A 106 -9.08 -12.25 0.81
N ALA A 107 -9.15 -11.45 -0.24
CA ALA A 107 -7.99 -10.79 -0.84
C ALA A 107 -7.78 -9.43 -0.17
N PHE A 108 -6.57 -9.17 0.31
CA PHE A 108 -6.26 -7.89 0.93
C PHE A 108 -4.82 -7.43 0.72
N THR A 109 -4.64 -6.11 0.74
CA THR A 109 -3.32 -5.48 0.79
C THR A 109 -2.65 -5.75 2.14
N LEU A 110 -1.35 -6.05 2.14
CA LEU A 110 -0.63 -6.39 3.36
C LEU A 110 -0.50 -5.19 4.32
N PRO A 111 -0.61 -5.41 5.64
CA PRO A 111 -0.54 -4.34 6.64
C PRO A 111 0.91 -3.89 6.89
N VAL A 112 1.46 -3.16 5.92
CA VAL A 112 2.77 -2.50 6.00
C VAL A 112 2.64 -1.12 6.69
N PRO A 113 3.76 -0.54 7.19
CA PRO A 113 3.76 0.73 7.92
C PRO A 113 3.10 1.92 7.22
N VAL A 114 3.23 1.99 5.90
CA VAL A 114 2.68 3.04 5.04
C VAL A 114 1.97 2.32 3.91
N GLU A 115 0.69 2.64 3.70
CA GLU A 115 -0.08 2.01 2.64
C GLU A 115 0.51 2.44 1.28
N PRO A 116 0.90 1.50 0.40
CA PRO A 116 1.69 1.85 -0.78
C PRO A 116 0.94 2.51 -1.96
N GLU A 117 -0.37 2.33 -2.10
CA GLU A 117 -1.14 2.66 -3.31
C GLU A 117 -2.35 3.57 -3.08
N THR A 118 -3.22 3.25 -2.10
CA THR A 118 -4.52 3.89 -1.92
C THR A 118 -4.39 5.39 -1.64
N PHE A 119 -3.23 5.84 -1.16
CA PHE A 119 -2.95 7.22 -0.78
C PHE A 119 -1.81 7.88 -1.55
N ARG A 120 -1.54 7.41 -2.77
CA ARG A 120 -0.46 7.99 -3.58
C ARG A 120 -0.70 9.45 -3.89
N GLU A 121 0.06 10.33 -3.25
CA GLU A 121 0.16 11.74 -3.65
C GLU A 121 1.11 11.94 -4.82
N THR A 122 1.92 10.91 -5.08
CA THR A 122 2.95 10.81 -6.11
C THR A 122 2.55 9.73 -7.11
N SER A 123 2.80 9.93 -8.40
CA SER A 123 2.72 8.84 -9.40
C SER A 123 3.81 7.81 -9.19
N GLN A 124 4.98 8.25 -8.71
CA GLN A 124 6.10 7.36 -8.48
C GLN A 124 5.76 6.32 -7.39
N HIS A 125 5.98 5.05 -7.72
CA HIS A 125 5.86 3.95 -6.78
C HIS A 125 6.90 4.02 -5.65
N TYR A 126 6.61 3.42 -4.51
CA TYR A 126 7.61 3.22 -3.46
C TYR A 126 8.54 2.05 -3.83
N ALA A 127 9.77 2.36 -4.25
CA ALA A 127 10.74 1.38 -4.72
C ALA A 127 11.03 0.27 -3.70
N VAL A 128 10.95 0.57 -2.40
CA VAL A 128 11.15 -0.42 -1.32
C VAL A 128 10.08 -1.53 -1.33
N PHE A 129 8.87 -1.23 -1.81
CA PHE A 129 7.74 -2.15 -1.89
C PHE A 129 7.60 -2.84 -3.25
N ASP A 130 8.38 -2.40 -4.24
CA ASP A 130 8.51 -3.02 -5.57
C ASP A 130 9.80 -3.84 -5.73
N GLN A 131 10.69 -3.81 -4.73
CA GLN A 131 12.00 -4.43 -4.83
C GLN A 131 11.90 -5.95 -4.96
N VAL A 132 12.28 -6.47 -6.13
CA VAL A 132 12.47 -7.91 -6.39
C VAL A 132 13.85 -8.34 -5.91
N VAL A 133 13.93 -9.48 -5.21
CA VAL A 133 15.22 -10.11 -4.90
C VAL A 133 15.21 -11.49 -5.52
N GLY A 134 16.06 -11.69 -6.51
CA GLY A 134 16.09 -12.95 -7.25
C GLY A 134 14.74 -13.29 -7.89
N SER A 135 14.26 -14.51 -7.65
CA SER A 135 12.97 -14.98 -8.16
C SER A 135 11.78 -14.68 -7.24
N ASN A 136 11.97 -13.96 -6.12
CA ASN A 136 10.87 -13.58 -5.22
C ASN A 136 10.55 -12.07 -5.36
N PRO A 137 9.48 -11.72 -6.11
CA PRO A 137 8.86 -10.42 -6.07
C PRO A 137 8.31 -10.11 -4.69
N PHE A 138 8.96 -9.20 -3.98
CA PHE A 138 8.40 -8.66 -2.74
C PHE A 138 7.47 -7.49 -3.05
N ASN A 139 6.53 -7.73 -3.96
CA ASN A 139 5.52 -6.75 -4.32
C ASN A 139 4.43 -6.74 -3.24
N PHE A 140 4.39 -5.66 -2.44
CA PHE A 140 3.37 -5.44 -1.41
C PHE A 140 2.17 -4.63 -1.91
N PHE A 141 2.16 -4.24 -3.18
CA PHE A 141 1.02 -3.61 -3.85
C PHE A 141 -0.02 -4.66 -4.27
N ASP A 142 0.42 -5.87 -4.61
CA ASP A 142 -0.47 -6.92 -5.08
C ASP A 142 -1.33 -7.51 -3.94
N PRO A 143 -2.63 -7.76 -4.19
CA PRO A 143 -3.50 -8.45 -3.25
C PRO A 143 -2.93 -9.81 -2.85
N LYS A 144 -2.98 -10.11 -1.55
CA LYS A 144 -2.76 -11.46 -1.05
C LYS A 144 -4.07 -12.05 -0.54
N SER A 145 -4.36 -13.27 -0.97
CA SER A 145 -5.52 -14.02 -0.48
C SER A 145 -5.17 -14.77 0.79
N GLY A 146 -5.97 -14.62 1.85
CA GLY A 146 -5.68 -15.32 3.10
C GLY A 146 -6.64 -14.97 4.23
N VAL A 147 -6.12 -15.13 5.44
CA VAL A 147 -6.80 -14.82 6.70
C VAL A 147 -5.89 -13.91 7.53
N LEU A 148 -6.47 -12.84 8.09
CA LEU A 148 -5.80 -11.84 8.92
C LEU A 148 -6.51 -11.72 10.26
N LEU A 149 -5.79 -11.95 11.35
CA LEU A 149 -6.22 -11.64 12.70
C LEU A 149 -5.67 -10.27 13.08
N ARG A 150 -6.52 -9.39 13.60
CA ARG A 150 -6.16 -8.05 14.09
C ARG A 150 -6.65 -7.88 15.51
N ALA A 151 -5.79 -7.40 16.40
CA ALA A 151 -6.12 -7.04 17.77
C ALA A 151 -5.64 -5.62 18.08
N GLY A 152 -6.49 -4.82 18.75
CA GLY A 152 -6.19 -3.41 19.06
C GLY A 152 -6.84 -2.43 18.08
N ARG A 153 -6.56 -1.14 18.25
CA ARG A 153 -7.15 -0.06 17.46
C ARG A 153 -6.10 0.60 16.55
N ASN A 154 -6.52 1.08 15.39
CA ASN A 154 -5.62 1.77 14.44
C ASN A 154 -5.26 3.19 14.92
N ASP A 155 -6.19 3.84 15.62
CA ASP A 155 -6.17 5.27 15.95
C ASP A 155 -5.50 5.58 17.29
N ALA A 156 -5.36 4.58 18.17
CA ALA A 156 -4.79 4.77 19.49
C ALA A 156 -4.25 3.47 20.09
N GLY A 157 -3.07 3.57 20.71
CA GLY A 157 -2.49 2.46 21.47
C GLY A 157 -1.82 1.41 20.60
N LEU A 158 -1.70 0.19 21.14
CA LEU A 158 -1.06 -0.93 20.47
C LEU A 158 -2.07 -1.64 19.56
N GLN A 159 -1.63 -1.91 18.34
CA GLN A 159 -2.24 -2.84 17.41
C GLN A 159 -1.25 -3.95 17.05
N VAL A 160 -1.76 -5.18 16.98
CA VAL A 160 -1.03 -6.34 16.46
C VAL A 160 -1.86 -7.01 15.39
N GLN A 161 -1.20 -7.45 14.32
CA GLN A 161 -1.81 -8.14 13.20
C GLN A 161 -0.99 -9.39 12.86
N ALA A 162 -1.67 -10.47 12.49
CA ALA A 162 -1.07 -11.72 12.05
C ALA A 162 -1.85 -12.29 10.87
N ALA A 163 -1.18 -12.60 9.78
CA ALA A 163 -1.78 -13.13 8.56
C ALA A 163 -1.18 -14.48 8.18
N VAL A 164 -2.05 -15.36 7.66
CA VAL A 164 -1.67 -16.54 6.90
C VAL A 164 -2.22 -16.36 5.50
N LEU A 165 -1.35 -16.46 4.52
CA LEU A 165 -1.60 -16.07 3.14
C LEU A 165 -1.33 -17.26 2.24
N GLN A 166 -2.08 -17.36 1.15
CA GLN A 166 -1.70 -18.25 0.06
C GLN A 166 -0.31 -17.83 -0.44
N GLY A 167 0.61 -18.79 -0.61
CA GLY A 167 1.96 -18.58 -1.16
C GLY A 167 1.93 -18.22 -2.64
N HIS A 168 1.17 -17.18 -2.97
CA HIS A 168 0.85 -16.75 -4.32
C HIS A 168 1.73 -15.56 -4.67
N ASP A 169 2.58 -15.80 -5.67
CA ASP A 169 3.31 -14.73 -6.32
C ASP A 169 3.34 -14.98 -7.83
N LYS A 170 2.33 -14.44 -8.54
CA LYS A 170 2.23 -14.51 -10.00
C LYS A 170 3.44 -13.90 -10.71
N GLN A 171 4.11 -12.95 -10.07
CA GLN A 171 5.22 -12.21 -10.67
C GLN A 171 6.53 -13.02 -10.61
N SER A 172 6.62 -14.02 -9.73
CA SER A 172 7.83 -14.86 -9.57
C SER A 172 8.05 -15.80 -10.76
N GLY A 173 6.98 -16.15 -11.48
CA GLY A 173 6.99 -17.25 -12.45
C GLY A 173 7.22 -18.63 -11.82
N LEU A 174 7.36 -18.74 -10.49
CA LEU A 174 7.60 -19.98 -9.76
C LEU A 174 6.29 -20.67 -9.37
N ALA A 175 6.34 -21.99 -9.25
CA ALA A 175 5.20 -22.79 -8.81
C ALA A 175 4.77 -22.40 -7.39
N THR A 176 3.48 -22.09 -7.22
CA THR A 176 2.92 -21.66 -5.95
C THR A 176 2.59 -22.86 -5.06
N VAL A 177 3.33 -23.04 -3.98
CA VAL A 177 2.95 -23.99 -2.91
C VAL A 177 3.27 -23.42 -1.54
N GLY A 178 2.52 -23.87 -0.54
CA GLY A 178 2.69 -23.45 0.85
C GLY A 178 1.89 -22.21 1.22
N ALA A 179 2.17 -21.71 2.41
CA ALA A 179 1.58 -20.52 2.98
C ALA A 179 2.69 -19.52 3.33
N ASP A 180 2.41 -18.25 3.10
CA ASP A 180 3.22 -17.17 3.63
C ASP A 180 2.61 -16.68 4.93
N THR A 181 3.43 -16.09 5.79
CA THR A 181 2.96 -15.52 7.06
C THR A 181 3.43 -14.09 7.20
N MET A 182 2.59 -13.25 7.77
CA MET A 182 2.96 -11.89 8.15
C MET A 182 2.59 -11.64 9.59
N ALA A 183 3.46 -10.95 10.33
CA ALA A 183 3.11 -10.33 11.60
C ALA A 183 3.48 -8.85 11.52
N SER A 184 2.61 -7.98 12.04
CA SER A 184 2.92 -6.57 12.22
C SER A 184 2.41 -6.05 13.55
N ALA A 185 3.09 -5.04 14.07
CA ALA A 185 2.67 -4.32 15.25
C ALA A 185 2.83 -2.82 14.99
N ALA A 186 1.87 -2.04 15.47
CA ALA A 186 1.90 -0.59 15.42
C ALA A 186 1.49 -0.01 16.77
N GLN A 187 2.15 1.07 17.18
CA GLN A 187 1.85 1.78 18.41
C GLN A 187 1.71 3.26 18.11
N THR A 188 0.52 3.80 18.39
CA THR A 188 0.17 5.20 18.15
C THR A 188 0.24 5.99 19.47
N PHE A 189 1.01 7.08 19.45
CA PHE A 189 1.24 8.04 20.53
C PHE A 189 0.83 9.45 20.07
N GLY A 190 -0.49 9.70 19.96
CA GLY A 190 -1.00 10.96 19.42
C GLY A 190 -0.55 11.14 17.96
N PRO A 191 0.24 12.18 17.63
CA PRO A 191 0.68 12.45 16.25
C PRO A 191 1.75 11.49 15.71
N LEU A 192 2.27 10.57 16.53
CA LEU A 192 3.36 9.67 16.18
C LEU A 192 2.89 8.21 16.19
N THR A 193 3.15 7.47 15.11
CA THR A 193 2.96 6.03 15.01
C THR A 193 4.28 5.35 14.71
N LEU A 194 4.63 4.37 15.52
CA LEU A 194 5.75 3.47 15.29
C LEU A 194 5.21 2.11 14.86
N SER A 195 5.82 1.50 13.85
CA SER A 195 5.39 0.20 13.37
C SER A 195 6.55 -0.70 13.00
N LEU A 196 6.33 -2.00 13.09
CA LEU A 196 7.25 -3.04 12.67
C LEU A 196 6.47 -4.16 12.01
N TYR A 197 7.11 -4.87 11.09
CA TYR A 197 6.52 -6.05 10.49
C TYR A 197 7.59 -7.07 10.10
N ARG A 198 7.13 -8.31 9.94
CA ARG A 198 7.88 -9.42 9.36
C ARG A 198 6.97 -10.23 8.47
N TYR A 199 7.44 -10.51 7.27
CA TYR A 199 6.84 -11.37 6.27
C TYR A 199 7.81 -12.52 5.97
N ASP A 200 7.33 -13.75 6.03
CA ASP A 200 8.09 -14.96 5.73
C ASP A 200 7.33 -15.76 4.68
N GLY A 201 8.07 -16.38 3.76
CA GLY A 201 7.50 -17.29 2.80
C GLY A 201 8.49 -18.36 2.35
N ARG A 202 7.96 -19.31 1.58
CA ARG A 202 8.71 -20.43 1.02
C ARG A 202 8.24 -20.72 -0.39
N ARG A 203 9.15 -21.00 -1.31
CA ARG A 203 8.85 -21.45 -2.67
C ARG A 203 9.65 -22.71 -3.01
N PRO A 204 9.13 -23.61 -3.84
CA PRO A 204 9.98 -24.57 -4.53
C PRO A 204 10.95 -23.80 -5.40
N ASP A 205 12.16 -24.34 -5.45
CA ASP A 205 13.19 -23.89 -6.34
C ASP A 205 13.88 -25.13 -6.91
N GLY A 206 14.55 -25.03 -8.07
CA GLY A 206 15.08 -26.16 -8.85
C GLY A 206 15.95 -27.14 -8.05
N LEU A 207 16.51 -26.70 -6.91
CA LEU A 207 17.35 -27.50 -6.02
C LEU A 207 16.72 -27.81 -4.64
N GLY A 208 15.49 -27.38 -4.37
CA GLY A 208 14.83 -27.63 -3.07
C GLY A 208 13.71 -26.65 -2.72
N THR A 209 13.72 -26.17 -1.47
CA THR A 209 12.80 -25.13 -0.99
C THR A 209 13.58 -23.87 -0.70
N ASN A 210 13.31 -22.81 -1.46
CA ASN A 210 13.81 -21.47 -1.19
C ASN A 210 12.96 -20.83 -0.08
N ARG A 211 13.62 -20.38 1.01
CA ARG A 211 12.98 -19.59 2.06
C ARG A 211 13.38 -18.14 1.88
N PHE A 212 12.38 -17.26 1.93
CA PHE A 212 12.59 -15.83 1.88
C PHE A 212 11.90 -15.14 3.06
N TRP A 213 12.40 -13.97 3.42
CA TRP A 213 11.74 -13.12 4.41
C TRP A 213 12.02 -11.65 4.16
N ARG A 214 11.15 -10.81 4.70
CA ARG A 214 11.27 -9.35 4.70
C ARG A 214 10.79 -8.81 6.02
N GLN A 215 11.51 -7.85 6.56
CA GLN A 215 11.12 -7.19 7.80
C GLN A 215 11.44 -5.72 7.68
N GLY A 216 10.67 -4.90 8.38
CA GLY A 216 10.89 -3.47 8.37
C GLY A 216 10.26 -2.81 9.56
N PHE A 217 10.58 -1.54 9.69
CA PHE A 217 9.92 -0.64 10.61
C PHE A 217 9.51 0.61 9.87
N GLY A 218 8.48 1.28 10.39
CA GLY A 218 8.11 2.58 9.89
C GLY A 218 7.73 3.54 11.01
N ILE A 219 7.88 4.81 10.68
CA ILE A 219 7.59 5.94 11.53
C ILE A 219 6.67 6.84 10.73
N VAL A 220 5.48 7.11 11.26
CA VAL A 220 4.58 8.13 10.74
C VAL A 220 4.44 9.18 11.81
N ALA A 221 4.77 10.42 11.48
CA ALA A 221 4.65 11.55 12.39
C ALA A 221 3.99 12.70 11.65
N GLY A 222 3.10 13.44 12.30
CA GLY A 222 2.51 14.59 11.64
C GLY A 222 1.73 15.48 12.58
N ASP A 223 1.56 16.72 12.17
CA ASP A 223 0.70 17.68 12.85
C ASP A 223 0.11 18.62 11.81
N ALA A 224 -1.18 18.98 11.96
CA ALA A 224 -1.99 19.94 11.21
C ALA A 224 -1.65 20.21 9.73
N ARG A 225 -0.45 20.73 9.45
CA ARG A 225 0.04 21.10 8.11
C ARG A 225 1.09 20.15 7.54
N TRP A 226 1.63 19.19 8.27
CA TRP A 226 2.68 18.34 7.76
C TRP A 226 2.53 16.89 8.21
N THR A 227 2.98 15.98 7.37
CA THR A 227 3.15 14.57 7.71
C THR A 227 4.50 14.08 7.19
N SER A 228 5.15 13.23 7.95
CA SER A 228 6.41 12.58 7.61
C SER A 228 6.22 11.08 7.76
N GLU A 229 6.60 10.35 6.73
CA GLU A 229 6.49 8.91 6.64
C GLU A 229 7.87 8.36 6.30
N THR A 230 8.38 7.48 7.15
CA THR A 230 9.66 6.82 6.95
C THR A 230 9.46 5.32 7.06
N VAL A 231 10.02 4.58 6.12
CA VAL A 231 10.07 3.12 6.16
C VAL A 231 11.49 2.67 5.87
N LEU A 232 12.02 1.78 6.70
CA LEU A 232 13.25 1.05 6.40
C LEU A 232 12.96 -0.46 6.45
N GLN A 233 13.61 -1.20 5.57
CA GLN A 233 13.36 -2.61 5.36
C GLN A 233 14.66 -3.34 5.06
N THR A 234 14.74 -4.58 5.51
CA THR A 234 15.70 -5.57 5.04
C THR A 234 14.99 -6.84 4.63
N GLY A 235 15.61 -7.60 3.75
CA GLY A 235 15.10 -8.89 3.32
C GLY A 235 16.20 -9.85 2.97
N HIS A 236 15.83 -11.11 2.86
CA HIS A 236 16.72 -12.19 2.47
C HIS A 236 15.98 -13.19 1.61
N ASP A 237 16.70 -13.72 0.65
CA ASP A 237 16.28 -14.78 -0.24
C ASP A 237 17.34 -15.88 -0.16
N GLY A 238 16.92 -17.12 0.10
CA GLY A 238 17.82 -18.26 0.19
C GLY A 238 18.34 -18.74 -1.18
N SER A 239 17.75 -18.28 -2.28
CA SER A 239 18.15 -18.63 -3.64
C SER A 239 17.71 -17.57 -4.64
N ILE A 240 18.58 -16.58 -4.89
CA ILE A 240 18.27 -15.47 -5.80
C ILE A 240 18.28 -15.86 -7.28
N ASP A 241 18.96 -16.93 -7.64
CA ASP A 241 19.20 -17.36 -9.01
C ASP A 241 18.55 -18.70 -9.36
N GLY A 242 17.81 -19.28 -8.41
CA GLY A 242 17.30 -20.64 -8.51
C GLY A 242 18.34 -21.74 -8.32
N GLY A 243 19.60 -21.35 -8.08
CA GLY A 243 20.79 -22.20 -7.94
C GLY A 243 21.26 -22.37 -6.50
N GLY A 244 20.48 -21.88 -5.52
CA GLY A 244 20.81 -21.94 -4.10
C GLY A 244 21.76 -20.83 -3.64
N THR A 245 22.01 -19.80 -4.46
CA THR A 245 22.83 -18.65 -4.06
C THR A 245 22.00 -17.72 -3.17
N PRO A 246 22.33 -17.53 -1.88
CA PRO A 246 21.56 -16.64 -1.03
C PRO A 246 21.87 -15.18 -1.32
N GLY A 247 20.90 -14.30 -1.10
CA GLY A 247 21.04 -12.86 -1.29
C GLY A 247 20.28 -12.06 -0.25
N SER A 248 20.81 -10.88 0.06
CA SER A 248 20.19 -9.95 1.02
C SER A 248 19.86 -8.64 0.34
N SER A 249 18.76 -8.03 0.77
CA SER A 249 18.28 -6.76 0.25
C SER A 249 18.03 -5.78 1.39
N SER A 250 18.09 -4.50 1.06
CA SER A 250 17.71 -3.42 1.96
C SER A 250 17.09 -2.29 1.17
N GLY A 251 16.24 -1.51 1.80
CA GLY A 251 15.74 -0.30 1.19
C GLY A 251 14.88 0.50 2.15
N GLY A 252 14.40 1.63 1.66
CA GLY A 252 13.52 2.48 2.44
C GLY A 252 13.28 3.81 1.77
N PHE A 253 12.44 4.60 2.42
CA PHE A 253 12.16 5.97 2.01
C PHE A 253 11.92 6.86 3.21
N THR A 254 12.01 8.16 2.98
CA THR A 254 11.42 9.19 3.82
C THR A 254 10.66 10.15 2.93
N GLN A 255 9.39 10.39 3.27
CA GLN A 255 8.47 11.27 2.58
C GLN A 255 8.01 12.35 3.54
N LEU A 256 8.14 13.61 3.14
CA LEU A 256 7.61 14.76 3.86
C LEU A 256 6.55 15.42 3.00
N ARG A 257 5.38 15.64 3.59
CA ARG A 257 4.27 16.36 3.01
C ARG A 257 4.04 17.64 3.81
N TYR A 258 3.79 18.75 3.13
CA TYR A 258 3.51 20.04 3.75
C TYR A 258 2.36 20.78 3.05
N GLU A 259 1.37 21.21 3.83
CA GLU A 259 0.26 22.08 3.44
C GLU A 259 0.71 23.54 3.45
N LEU A 260 0.99 24.07 2.27
CA LEU A 260 1.27 25.50 2.10
C LEU A 260 0.02 26.33 2.42
N ASN A 261 -1.16 25.82 2.03
CA ASN A 261 -2.47 26.35 2.43
C ASN A 261 -3.56 25.27 2.22
N ARG A 262 -4.84 25.63 2.40
CA ARG A 262 -5.98 24.68 2.25
C ARG A 262 -6.09 24.01 0.87
N ARG A 263 -5.48 24.58 -0.16
CA ARG A 263 -5.54 24.07 -1.54
C ARG A 263 -4.19 23.55 -2.03
N VAL A 264 -3.09 24.14 -1.59
CA VAL A 264 -1.76 23.83 -2.12
C VAL A 264 -0.97 23.03 -1.08
N PHE A 265 -0.41 21.91 -1.53
CA PHE A 265 0.52 21.10 -0.74
C PHE A 265 1.75 20.75 -1.56
N ALA A 266 2.85 20.42 -0.88
CA ALA A 266 4.06 19.91 -1.49
C ALA A 266 4.45 18.58 -0.83
N VAL A 267 5.05 17.69 -1.62
CA VAL A 267 5.62 16.43 -1.16
C VAL A 267 7.06 16.35 -1.63
N ALA A 268 7.94 15.90 -0.75
CA ALA A 268 9.31 15.51 -1.09
C ALA A 268 9.55 14.10 -0.56
N ARG A 269 9.94 13.18 -1.43
CA ARG A 269 10.34 11.82 -1.05
C ARG A 269 11.75 11.54 -1.51
N TYR A 270 12.55 10.98 -0.62
CA TYR A 270 13.82 10.37 -0.96
C TYR A 270 13.76 8.89 -0.64
N GLU A 271 14.13 8.06 -1.60
CA GLU A 271 14.10 6.61 -1.46
C GLU A 271 15.35 5.96 -2.02
N GLY A 272 15.63 4.76 -1.53
CA GLY A 272 16.73 3.97 -2.05
C GLY A 272 16.59 2.50 -1.72
N THR A 273 17.12 1.68 -2.62
CA THR A 273 17.13 0.23 -2.52
C THR A 273 18.53 -0.29 -2.80
N ASN A 274 18.83 -1.47 -2.29
CA ASN A 274 20.04 -2.21 -2.57
C ASN A 274 19.72 -3.70 -2.57
N ASP A 275 20.08 -4.41 -3.64
CA ASP A 275 19.97 -5.85 -3.75
C ASP A 275 21.12 -6.42 -4.61
N PRO A 276 21.33 -7.75 -4.57
CA PRO A 276 22.48 -8.37 -5.24
C PRO A 276 22.38 -8.34 -6.78
N VAL A 277 21.21 -8.08 -7.35
CA VAL A 277 20.97 -8.14 -8.80
C VAL A 277 21.10 -6.76 -9.43
N ASN A 278 20.45 -5.75 -8.84
CA ASN A 278 20.36 -4.39 -9.39
C ASN A 278 21.34 -3.41 -8.72
N GLY A 279 22.01 -3.81 -7.63
CA GLY A 279 22.88 -2.93 -6.87
C GLY A 279 22.10 -1.82 -6.15
N ILE A 280 22.75 -0.66 -5.97
CA ILE A 280 22.16 0.48 -5.26
C ILE A 280 21.35 1.35 -6.24
N ALA A 281 20.09 1.62 -5.89
CA ALA A 281 19.24 2.59 -6.55
C ALA A 281 18.80 3.71 -5.60
N ARG A 282 18.66 4.94 -6.13
CA ARG A 282 18.25 6.12 -5.36
C ARG A 282 17.41 7.05 -6.22
N ASP A 283 16.26 7.41 -5.69
CA ASP A 283 15.31 8.29 -6.36
C ASP A 283 14.93 9.44 -5.43
N PHE A 284 14.77 10.62 -6.01
CA PHE A 284 14.15 11.78 -5.36
C PHE A 284 12.87 12.14 -6.11
N VAL A 285 11.79 12.36 -5.37
CA VAL A 285 10.48 12.74 -5.91
C VAL A 285 10.09 14.07 -5.30
N GLY A 286 9.86 15.08 -6.14
CA GLY A 286 9.33 16.37 -5.73
C GLY A 286 7.97 16.61 -6.38
N THR A 287 6.93 16.81 -5.57
CA THR A 287 5.55 16.96 -6.05
C THR A 287 4.91 18.23 -5.51
N LEU A 288 4.22 18.96 -6.38
CA LEU A 288 3.35 20.06 -6.01
C LEU A 288 1.90 19.69 -6.35
N GLY A 289 1.01 19.80 -5.37
CA GLY A 289 -0.40 19.47 -5.51
C GLY A 289 -1.32 20.67 -5.30
N TYR A 290 -2.38 20.75 -6.09
CA TYR A 290 -3.45 21.74 -5.99
C TYR A 290 -4.83 21.07 -5.93
N ARG A 291 -5.52 21.22 -4.80
CA ARG A 291 -6.91 20.82 -4.60
C ARG A 291 -7.82 21.83 -5.27
N MET A 292 -8.30 21.47 -6.47
CA MET A 292 -9.25 22.29 -7.22
C MET A 292 -10.61 22.35 -6.52
N THR A 293 -11.03 21.19 -5.99
CA THR A 293 -12.25 21.06 -5.19
C THR A 293 -11.99 20.13 -4.00
N ARG A 294 -13.02 19.87 -3.17
CA ARG A 294 -12.96 18.86 -2.11
C ARG A 294 -12.77 17.42 -2.63
N ASN A 295 -13.04 17.20 -3.91
CA ASN A 295 -13.12 15.89 -4.55
C ASN A 295 -12.16 15.77 -5.74
N SER A 296 -11.38 16.81 -6.04
CA SER A 296 -10.45 16.79 -7.16
C SER A 296 -9.16 17.53 -6.87
N ARG A 297 -8.07 17.00 -7.42
CA ARG A 297 -6.74 17.58 -7.32
C ARG A 297 -5.96 17.41 -8.61
N LEU A 298 -5.00 18.32 -8.82
CA LEU A 298 -3.96 18.21 -9.82
C LEU A 298 -2.62 18.12 -9.10
N THR A 299 -1.76 17.20 -9.53
CA THR A 299 -0.38 17.10 -9.06
C THR A 299 0.58 17.23 -10.23
N VAL A 300 1.73 17.85 -9.99
CA VAL A 300 2.87 17.88 -10.90
C VAL A 300 4.07 17.38 -10.11
N GLU A 301 4.79 16.41 -10.68
CA GLU A 301 5.86 15.68 -10.02
C GLU A 301 7.10 15.62 -10.92
N ASP A 302 8.28 15.85 -10.36
CA ASP A 302 9.56 15.50 -10.98
C ASP A 302 10.20 14.36 -10.20
N VAL A 303 10.55 13.29 -10.91
CA VAL A 303 11.28 12.13 -10.38
C VAL A 303 12.70 12.18 -10.90
N VAL A 304 13.67 12.28 -9.99
CA VAL A 304 15.10 12.28 -10.28
C VAL A 304 15.68 10.92 -9.88
N GLN A 305 15.84 10.03 -10.85
CA GLN A 305 16.40 8.69 -10.64
C GLN A 305 17.91 8.69 -10.86
N HIS A 306 18.65 7.96 -10.03
CA HIS A 306 20.11 7.88 -10.09
C HIS A 306 20.61 6.44 -10.30
N VAL A 307 20.27 5.81 -11.43
CA VAL A 307 20.85 4.50 -11.83
C VAL A 307 20.76 4.29 -13.36
N PRO A 308 21.87 3.97 -14.07
CA PRO A 308 23.26 4.35 -13.82
C PRO A 308 23.55 5.81 -14.19
N TRP A 309 22.56 6.54 -14.74
CA TRP A 309 22.64 7.95 -15.10
C TRP A 309 21.51 8.70 -14.41
N THR A 310 21.71 10.00 -14.17
CA THR A 310 20.62 10.85 -13.69
C THR A 310 19.58 11.02 -14.79
N LYS A 311 18.32 10.73 -14.44
CA LYS A 311 17.18 10.85 -15.33
C LYS A 311 16.06 11.60 -14.64
N HIS A 312 15.42 12.49 -15.38
CA HIS A 312 14.24 13.24 -14.94
C HIS A 312 13.00 12.70 -15.64
N THR A 313 11.98 12.42 -14.85
CA THR A 313 10.65 12.06 -15.33
C THR A 313 9.64 13.03 -14.78
N LEU A 314 9.04 13.81 -15.66
CA LEU A 314 7.93 14.71 -15.34
C LEU A 314 6.62 13.92 -15.40
N ASN A 315 5.90 13.92 -14.29
CA ASN A 315 4.56 13.36 -14.20
C ASN A 315 3.54 14.46 -13.87
N THR A 316 2.31 14.26 -14.32
CA THR A 316 1.17 15.13 -13.98
C THR A 316 -0.06 14.27 -13.82
N GLN A 317 -0.79 14.42 -12.71
CA GLN A 317 -2.00 13.64 -12.47
C GLN A 317 -3.19 14.54 -12.15
N TYR A 318 -4.34 14.24 -12.74
CA TYR A 318 -5.63 14.83 -12.39
C TYR A 318 -6.54 13.75 -11.82
N LEU A 319 -6.81 13.87 -10.51
CA LEU A 319 -7.65 12.94 -9.78
C LEU A 319 -9.00 13.56 -9.49
N VAL A 320 -10.07 12.79 -9.67
CA VAL A 320 -11.43 13.10 -9.22
C VAL A 320 -12.02 11.90 -8.48
N ALA A 321 -12.70 12.14 -7.36
CA ALA A 321 -13.36 11.11 -6.58
C ALA A 321 -14.79 11.49 -6.16
N TYR A 322 -15.72 10.53 -6.20
CA TYR A 322 -17.12 10.69 -5.81
C TYR A 322 -17.55 9.66 -4.79
#